data_AF-W6XSI3-F1
#
_entry.id   AF-W6XSI3-F1
#
_cell.length_a   1.000
_cell.length_b   1.000
_cell.length_c   1.000
_cell.angle_alpha   90.00
_cell.angle_beta   90.00
_cell.angle_gamma   90.00
#
_symmetry.space_group_name_H-M   'P 1'
#
loop_
_entity.id
_entity.type
_entity.pdbx_description
1 polymer ?
#
loop_
_entity_poly.entity_id
_entity_poly.type
_entity_poly.pdbx_seq_one_letter_code
_entity_poly.pdbx_strand_id
1 'polypeptide(L)'
;MKLVIRRANDNTIGYKAHNNLMYPPPSSLQASLNAYLSQFNAMETMRNRLRKTARSVPDEDGFVAVVRGGRVGPARLEEAEKKKAELDERKRNHRATDDFYRFQNRERRKKAEGELKRRFEEDRKRVAGMRERRGKVRPEA
;
A
#
# COMPACT_ATOMS: atom_id res chain seq x y z
N MET A 1 -77.71 -23.23 28.33
CA MET A 1 -76.26 -23.56 28.35
C MET A 1 -75.81 -23.81 26.92
N LYS A 2 -74.85 -23.03 26.38
CA LYS A 2 -74.13 -23.37 25.15
C LYS A 2 -72.64 -23.22 25.41
N LEU A 3 -71.93 -24.34 25.45
CA LEU A 3 -70.49 -24.41 25.65
C LEU A 3 -69.82 -24.18 24.29
N VAL A 4 -69.23 -22.99 24.09
CA VAL A 4 -68.46 -22.67 22.89
C VAL A 4 -67.05 -23.24 23.05
N ILE A 5 -66.82 -24.41 22.47
CA ILE A 5 -65.50 -25.04 22.40
C ILE A 5 -64.65 -24.24 21.38
N ARG A 6 -63.75 -23.39 21.88
CA ARG A 6 -62.69 -22.80 21.06
C ARG A 6 -61.65 -23.89 20.76
N ARG A 7 -61.69 -24.49 19.56
CA ARG A 7 -60.58 -25.31 19.06
C ARG A 7 -59.36 -24.39 18.86
N ALA A 8 -58.29 -24.66 19.58
CA ALA A 8 -56.99 -24.04 19.33
C ALA A 8 -56.44 -24.59 18.00
N ASN A 9 -55.78 -23.73 17.22
CA ASN A 9 -55.19 -24.09 15.94
C ASN A 9 -53.84 -24.77 16.16
N ASP A 10 -53.86 -26.10 16.21
CA ASP A 10 -52.69 -26.95 16.51
C ASP A 10 -51.62 -26.97 15.38
N ASN A 11 -51.91 -26.40 14.21
CA ASN A 11 -50.99 -26.33 13.06
C ASN A 11 -49.91 -25.22 13.14
N THR A 12 -49.93 -24.38 14.18
CA THR A 12 -49.00 -23.23 14.26
C THR A 12 -47.60 -23.60 14.76
N ILE A 13 -47.44 -24.76 15.40
CA ILE A 13 -46.18 -25.16 16.05
C ILE A 13 -45.12 -25.53 15.00
N GLY A 14 -45.48 -26.40 14.04
CA GLY A 14 -44.56 -26.83 12.97
C GLY A 14 -44.15 -25.70 12.02
N TYR A 15 -45.11 -24.84 11.63
CA TYR A 15 -44.83 -23.69 10.78
C TYR A 15 -43.88 -22.68 11.44
N LYS A 16 -44.11 -22.34 12.72
CA LYS A 16 -43.24 -21.41 13.46
C LYS A 16 -41.84 -21.99 13.67
N ALA A 17 -41.72 -23.29 13.94
CA ALA A 17 -40.44 -23.96 14.08
C ALA A 17 -39.64 -23.94 12.75
N HIS A 18 -40.28 -24.31 11.64
CA HIS A 18 -39.68 -24.26 10.31
C HIS A 18 -39.25 -22.82 9.94
N ASN A 19 -40.11 -21.84 10.21
CA ASN A 19 -39.81 -20.44 9.93
C ASN A 19 -38.63 -19.92 10.76
N ASN A 20 -38.54 -20.26 12.05
CA ASN A 20 -37.41 -19.88 12.90
C ASN A 20 -36.09 -20.55 12.48
N LEU A 21 -36.14 -21.73 11.86
CA LEU A 21 -34.95 -22.41 11.33
C LEU A 21 -34.44 -21.76 10.04
N MET A 22 -35.35 -21.40 9.14
CA MET A 22 -35.02 -20.75 7.86
C MET A 22 -34.68 -19.27 8.03
N TYR A 23 -35.40 -18.59 8.93
CA TYR A 23 -35.31 -17.16 9.20
C TYR A 23 -35.21 -16.92 10.71
N PRO A 24 -34.04 -17.17 11.31
CA PRO A 24 -33.84 -16.91 12.73
C PRO A 24 -34.03 -15.43 13.03
N PRO A 25 -34.51 -15.08 14.24
CA PRO A 25 -34.69 -13.69 14.62
C PRO A 25 -33.33 -12.96 14.62
N PRO A 26 -33.27 -11.73 14.08
CA PRO A 26 -32.00 -11.03 13.88
C PRO A 26 -31.26 -10.78 15.20
N SER A 27 -31.97 -10.57 16.30
CA SER A 27 -31.38 -10.38 17.63
C SER A 27 -30.60 -11.59 18.12
N SER A 28 -31.11 -12.80 17.88
CA SER A 28 -30.45 -14.06 18.28
C SER A 28 -29.19 -14.29 17.44
N LEU A 29 -29.27 -14.06 16.13
CA LEU A 29 -28.12 -14.17 15.23
C LEU A 29 -27.04 -13.13 15.55
N GLN A 30 -27.43 -11.88 15.81
CA GLN A 30 -26.49 -10.83 16.19
C GLN A 30 -25.80 -11.16 17.51
N ALA A 31 -26.52 -11.66 18.51
CA ALA A 31 -25.94 -12.06 19.78
C ALA A 31 -24.91 -13.18 19.62
N SER A 32 -25.21 -14.22 18.81
CA SER A 32 -24.27 -15.32 18.58
C SER A 32 -23.03 -14.89 17.80
N LEU A 33 -23.21 -14.08 16.75
CA LEU A 33 -22.10 -13.52 15.98
C LEU A 33 -21.20 -12.61 16.83
N ASN A 34 -21.81 -11.72 17.62
CA ASN A 34 -21.07 -10.82 18.49
C ASN A 34 -20.27 -11.59 19.55
N ALA A 35 -20.86 -12.63 20.14
CA ALA A 35 -20.15 -13.50 21.08
C ALA A 35 -18.97 -14.22 20.41
N TYR A 36 -19.18 -14.79 19.23
CA TYR A 36 -18.13 -15.47 18.46
C TYR A 36 -16.99 -14.51 18.08
N LEU A 37 -17.32 -13.37 17.46
CA LEU A 37 -16.32 -12.40 17.01
C LEU A 37 -15.54 -11.79 18.18
N SER A 38 -16.19 -11.58 19.33
CA SER A 38 -15.51 -11.09 20.53
C SER A 38 -14.47 -12.10 21.02
N GLN A 39 -14.84 -13.38 21.10
CA GLN A 39 -13.92 -14.46 21.50
C GLN A 39 -12.80 -14.63 20.47
N PHE A 40 -13.12 -14.63 19.18
CA PHE A 40 -12.16 -14.73 18.10
C PHE A 40 -11.13 -13.59 18.15
N ASN A 41 -11.59 -12.35 18.27
CA ASN A 41 -10.71 -11.18 18.34
C ASN A 41 -9.83 -11.23 19.59
N ALA A 42 -10.37 -11.65 20.74
CA ALA A 42 -9.56 -11.85 21.95
C ALA A 42 -8.45 -12.90 21.73
N MET A 43 -8.78 -14.04 21.12
CA MET A 43 -7.81 -15.08 20.79
C MET A 43 -6.77 -14.62 19.76
N GLU A 44 -7.18 -13.93 18.69
CA GLU A 44 -6.27 -13.42 17.66
C GLU A 44 -5.32 -12.35 18.22
N THR A 45 -5.82 -11.44 19.06
CA THR A 45 -4.96 -10.45 19.72
C THR A 45 -3.95 -11.11 20.65
N MET A 46 -4.35 -12.14 21.41
CA MET A 46 -3.44 -12.94 22.24
C MET A 46 -2.38 -13.66 21.39
N ARG A 47 -2.79 -14.37 20.33
CA ARG A 47 -1.87 -15.05 19.39
C ARG A 47 -0.87 -14.08 18.78
N ASN A 48 -1.31 -12.88 18.41
CA ASN A 48 -0.43 -11.85 17.87
C ASN A 48 0.54 -11.29 18.91
N ARG A 49 0.14 -11.15 20.18
CA ARG A 49 1.05 -10.79 21.28
C ARG A 49 2.09 -11.87 21.53
N LEU A 50 1.68 -13.13 21.64
CA LEU A 50 2.59 -14.28 21.80
C LEU A 50 3.59 -14.39 20.64
N ARG A 51 3.12 -14.17 19.40
CA ARG A 51 4.01 -14.17 18.22
C ARG A 51 4.98 -12.99 18.22
N LYS A 52 4.62 -11.84 18.82
CA LYS A 52 5.55 -10.71 18.99
C LYS A 52 6.59 -11.04 20.05
N THR A 53 6.18 -11.54 21.21
CA THR A 53 7.11 -11.88 22.30
C THR A 53 8.07 -12.99 21.88
N ALA A 54 7.59 -14.05 21.23
CA ALA A 54 8.43 -15.14 20.73
C ALA A 54 9.51 -14.71 19.72
N ARG A 55 9.35 -13.56 19.03
CA ARG A 55 10.40 -13.01 18.15
C ARG A 55 11.51 -12.26 18.90
N SER A 56 11.25 -11.87 20.14
CA SER A 56 12.15 -11.04 20.93
C SER A 56 12.88 -11.83 22.01
N VAL A 57 12.44 -13.06 22.29
CA VAL A 57 13.09 -13.96 23.22
C VAL A 57 14.25 -14.65 22.49
N PRO A 58 15.50 -14.50 22.99
CA PRO A 58 16.64 -15.28 22.49
C PRO A 58 16.49 -16.75 22.86
N ASP A 59 17.01 -17.63 21.99
CA ASP A 59 17.09 -19.07 22.25
C ASP A 59 18.16 -19.40 23.32
N GLU A 60 18.31 -20.68 23.69
CA GLU A 60 19.27 -21.15 24.72
C GLU A 60 20.72 -20.72 24.43
N ASP A 61 21.09 -20.60 23.16
CA ASP A 61 22.40 -20.14 22.69
C ASP A 61 22.50 -18.61 22.55
N GLY A 62 21.45 -17.86 22.92
CA GLY A 62 21.43 -16.38 22.86
C GLY A 62 21.15 -15.77 21.48
N PHE A 63 20.81 -16.59 20.48
CA PHE A 63 20.43 -16.10 19.15
C PHE A 63 18.95 -15.69 19.10
N VAL A 64 18.65 -14.62 18.36
CA VAL A 64 17.27 -14.19 18.09
C VAL A 64 16.91 -14.57 16.66
N ALA A 65 15.93 -15.45 16.49
CA ALA A 65 15.46 -15.87 15.17
C ALA A 65 14.85 -14.67 14.40
N VAL A 66 15.50 -14.26 13.30
CA VAL A 66 14.99 -13.21 12.41
C VAL A 66 13.85 -13.78 11.57
N VAL A 67 12.67 -13.86 12.16
CA VAL A 67 11.45 -14.17 11.42
C VAL A 67 10.97 -12.90 10.75
N ARG A 68 10.65 -12.98 9.44
CA ARG A 68 9.97 -11.88 8.74
C ARG A 68 8.74 -11.50 9.55
N GLY A 69 8.80 -10.35 10.20
CA GLY A 69 7.74 -9.86 11.06
C GLY A 69 6.44 -9.90 10.27
N GLY A 70 5.51 -10.73 10.73
CA GLY A 70 4.20 -10.97 10.13
C GLY A 70 3.61 -9.65 9.69
N ARG A 71 3.81 -9.34 8.41
CA ARG A 71 3.00 -8.36 7.75
C ARG A 71 1.63 -9.01 7.79
N VAL A 72 0.76 -8.52 8.66
CA VAL A 72 -0.58 -8.21 8.18
C VAL A 72 -0.27 -7.37 6.95
N GLY A 73 -0.32 -8.00 5.77
CA GLY A 73 -0.24 -7.27 4.52
C GLY A 73 -1.20 -6.10 4.65
N PRO A 74 -0.90 -4.93 4.06
CA PRO A 74 -1.83 -3.82 4.19
C PRO A 74 -3.23 -4.37 3.87
N ALA A 75 -4.19 -4.08 4.76
CA ALA A 75 -5.50 -4.72 4.77
C ALA A 75 -6.27 -4.53 3.44
N ARG A 76 -5.72 -3.69 2.54
CA ARG A 76 -6.20 -3.35 1.22
C ARG A 76 -5.13 -3.67 0.18
N LEU A 77 -5.53 -4.38 -0.88
CA LEU A 77 -4.69 -4.74 -2.02
C LEU A 77 -3.99 -3.51 -2.64
N GLU A 78 -4.69 -2.37 -2.69
CA GLU A 78 -4.17 -1.12 -3.25
C GLU A 78 -2.91 -0.60 -2.52
N GLU A 79 -2.88 -0.71 -1.18
CA GLU A 79 -1.72 -0.32 -0.39
C GLU A 79 -0.55 -1.30 -0.56
N ALA A 80 -0.83 -2.57 -0.88
CA ALA A 80 0.21 -3.57 -1.18
C ALA A 80 0.87 -3.25 -2.53
N GLU A 81 0.07 -2.90 -3.52
CA GLU A 81 0.55 -2.49 -4.85
C GLU A 81 1.36 -1.21 -4.78
N LYS A 82 0.89 -0.19 -4.05
CA LYS A 82 1.63 1.06 -3.82
C LYS A 82 3.00 0.82 -3.18
N LYS A 83 3.07 0.02 -2.11
CA LYS A 83 4.35 -0.32 -1.46
C LYS A 83 5.25 -1.16 -2.35
N LYS A 84 4.69 -2.03 -3.19
CA LYS A 84 5.48 -2.81 -4.16
C LYS A 84 6.08 -1.89 -5.22
N ALA A 85 5.28 -0.95 -5.77
CA ALA A 85 5.74 0.05 -6.71
C ALA A 85 6.85 0.93 -6.12
N GLU A 86 6.68 1.41 -4.88
CA GLU A 86 7.70 2.20 -4.17
C GLU A 86 9.01 1.41 -3.99
N LEU A 87 8.93 0.13 -3.61
CA LEU A 87 10.11 -0.72 -3.46
C LEU A 87 10.80 -1.00 -4.81
N ASP A 88 10.03 -1.17 -5.88
CA ASP A 88 10.56 -1.38 -7.22
C ASP A 88 11.19 -0.10 -7.78
N GLU A 89 10.60 1.07 -7.51
CA GLU A 89 11.18 2.38 -7.82
C GLU A 89 12.49 2.60 -7.04
N ARG A 90 12.50 2.33 -5.73
CA ARG A 90 13.72 2.43 -4.92
C ARG A 90 14.81 1.50 -5.44
N LYS A 91 14.46 0.27 -5.83
CA LYS A 91 15.40 -0.66 -6.46
C LYS A 91 15.89 -0.17 -7.82
N ARG A 92 15.03 0.44 -8.65
CA ARG A 92 15.45 1.04 -9.92
C ARG A 92 16.41 2.21 -9.69
N ASN A 93 16.11 3.08 -8.74
CA ASN A 93 16.96 4.23 -8.40
C ASN A 93 18.27 3.80 -7.73
N HIS A 94 18.27 2.70 -6.97
CA HIS A 94 19.46 2.10 -6.36
C HIS A 94 20.17 1.05 -7.24
N ARG A 95 19.69 0.78 -8.47
CA ARG A 95 20.49 0.11 -9.51
C ARG A 95 21.52 1.09 -10.06
N ALA A 96 22.30 1.67 -9.15
CA ALA A 96 23.45 2.49 -9.44
C ALA A 96 24.58 1.57 -9.92
N THR A 97 24.64 1.34 -11.23
CA THR A 97 25.81 0.77 -11.91
C THR A 97 26.42 1.73 -12.92
N ASP A 98 25.85 2.94 -13.07
CA ASP A 98 26.34 3.91 -14.06
C ASP A 98 27.52 4.76 -13.58
N ASP A 99 27.89 4.65 -12.30
CA ASP A 99 29.00 5.41 -11.71
C ASP A 99 30.09 4.53 -11.07
N PHE A 100 30.06 3.21 -11.29
CA PHE A 100 31.05 2.30 -10.69
C PHE A 100 32.46 2.54 -11.25
N TYR A 101 32.57 2.90 -12.54
CA TYR A 101 33.85 3.10 -13.19
C TYR A 101 34.14 4.56 -13.52
N ARG A 102 35.43 4.93 -13.40
CA ARG A 102 35.91 6.30 -13.68
C ARG A 102 35.66 6.75 -15.12
N PHE A 103 35.62 5.83 -16.09
CA PHE A 103 35.38 6.17 -17.49
C PHE A 103 33.93 6.62 -17.74
N GLN A 104 32.95 6.04 -17.03
CA GLN A 104 31.54 6.42 -17.15
C GLN A 104 31.33 7.88 -16.75
N ASN A 105 31.97 8.29 -15.65
CA ASN A 105 31.97 9.67 -15.18
C ASN A 105 32.66 10.64 -16.17
N ARG A 106 33.76 10.22 -16.81
CA ARG A 106 34.45 11.03 -17.83
C ARG A 106 33.58 11.21 -19.08
N GLU A 107 32.95 10.15 -19.57
CA GLU A 107 32.03 10.21 -20.71
C GLU A 107 30.85 11.14 -20.42
N ARG A 108 30.23 11.01 -19.24
CA ARG A 108 29.11 11.86 -18.83
C ARG A 108 29.50 13.35 -18.80
N ARG A 109 30.67 13.68 -18.24
CA ARG A 109 31.19 15.07 -18.23
C ARG A 109 31.45 15.59 -19.63
N LYS A 110 32.07 14.78 -20.50
CA LYS A 110 32.34 15.15 -21.88
C LYS A 110 31.05 15.41 -22.67
N LYS A 111 30.02 14.58 -22.45
CA LYS A 111 28.69 14.76 -23.05
C LYS A 111 28.04 16.07 -22.57
N ALA A 112 28.05 16.33 -21.27
CA ALA A 112 27.51 17.57 -20.70
C ALA A 112 28.25 18.82 -21.22
N GLU A 113 29.58 18.76 -21.33
CA GLU A 113 30.39 19.84 -21.91
C GLU A 113 30.06 20.07 -23.39
N GLY A 114 29.87 19.00 -24.16
CA GLY A 114 29.45 19.08 -25.57
C GLY A 114 28.08 19.71 -25.74
N GLU A 115 27.10 19.32 -24.91
CA GLU A 115 25.76 19.93 -24.91
C GLU A 115 25.81 21.42 -24.55
N LEU A 116 26.64 21.81 -23.58
CA LEU A 116 26.83 23.22 -23.20
C LEU A 116 27.41 24.05 -24.35
N LYS A 117 28.46 23.54 -25.01
CA LYS A 117 29.06 24.18 -26.20
C LYS A 117 28.05 24.35 -27.32
N ARG A 118 27.23 23.31 -27.59
CA ARG A 118 26.18 23.37 -28.62
C ARG A 118 25.16 24.47 -28.32
N ARG A 119 24.64 24.51 -27.09
CA ARG A 119 23.69 25.55 -26.65
C ARG A 119 24.29 26.95 -26.76
N PHE A 120 25.56 27.10 -26.39
CA PHE A 120 26.25 28.38 -26.51
C PHE A 120 26.39 28.85 -27.96
N GLU A 121 26.71 27.95 -28.90
CA GLU A 121 26.77 28.29 -30.32
C GLU A 121 25.41 28.67 -30.90
N GLU A 122 24.35 27.96 -30.51
CA GLU A 122 22.97 28.29 -30.87
C GLU A 122 22.59 29.70 -30.38
N ASP A 123 22.91 30.03 -29.13
CA ASP A 123 22.67 31.35 -28.55
C ASP A 123 23.50 32.43 -29.23
N ARG A 124 24.77 32.16 -29.53
CA ARG A 124 25.65 33.09 -30.26
C ARG A 124 25.09 33.42 -31.64
N LYS A 125 24.60 32.41 -32.38
CA LYS A 125 23.92 32.59 -33.67
C LYS A 125 22.64 33.41 -33.53
N ARG A 126 21.83 33.14 -32.50
CA ARG A 126 20.61 33.90 -32.20
C ARG A 126 20.92 35.38 -31.94
N VAL A 127 21.93 35.67 -31.12
CA VAL A 127 22.35 37.04 -30.80
C VAL A 127 22.94 37.74 -32.03
N ALA A 128 23.73 37.05 -32.85
CA ALA A 128 24.25 37.61 -34.10
C ALA A 128 23.13 38.06 -35.03
N GLY A 129 22.12 37.20 -35.27
CA GLY A 129 20.96 37.56 -36.07
C GLY A 129 20.14 38.73 -35.49
N MET A 130 20.06 38.86 -34.16
CA MET A 130 19.43 40.02 -33.52
C MET A 130 20.25 41.31 -33.71
N ARG A 131 21.58 41.24 -33.66
CA ARG A 131 22.46 42.39 -33.90
C ARG A 131 22.42 42.86 -35.35
N GLU A 132 22.36 41.93 -36.31
CA GLU A 132 22.19 42.27 -37.72
C GLU A 132 20.87 43.01 -37.98
N ARG A 133 19.76 42.55 -37.37
CA ARG A 133 18.45 43.22 -37.48
C ARG A 133 18.41 44.59 -36.80
N ARG A 134 19.17 44.81 -35.71
CA ARG A 134 19.21 46.09 -34.98
C ARG A 134 20.18 47.12 -35.58
N GLY A 135 21.08 46.74 -36.48
CA GLY A 135 22.11 47.62 -37.04
C GLY A 135 23.26 47.94 -36.08
N LYS A 136 24.40 48.42 -36.60
CA LYS A 136 25.57 48.81 -35.79
C LYS A 136 25.20 49.97 -34.87
N VAL A 137 25.22 49.71 -33.55
CA VAL A 137 25.15 50.75 -32.52
C VAL A 137 26.35 51.68 -32.70
N ARG A 138 26.08 52.93 -33.08
CA ARG A 138 27.09 54.01 -33.08
C ARG A 138 27.20 54.52 -31.64
N PRO A 139 28.39 54.49 -31.02
CA PRO A 139 28.58 55.15 -29.73
C PRO A 139 28.48 56.66 -29.95
N GLU A 140 27.71 57.33 -29.11
CA GLU A 140 27.67 58.80 -29.09
C GLU A 140 29.00 59.30 -28.50
N ALA A 141 29.62 60.24 -29.22
CA ALA A 141 30.89 60.87 -28.87
C ALA A 141 30.65 62.11 -28.00
#